data_AF-A0A9P3HCH6-F1
#
_entry.id   AF-A0A9P3HCH6-F1
#
_cell.length_a   1.000
_cell.length_b   1.000
_cell.length_c   1.000
_cell.angle_alpha   90.00
_cell.angle_beta   90.00
_cell.angle_gamma   90.00
#
_symmetry.space_group_name_H-M   'P 1'
#
loop_
_entity.id
_entity.type
_entity.pdbx_description
1 polymer ?
#
loop_
_entity_poly.entity_id
_entity_poly.type
_entity_poly.pdbx_seq_one_letter_code
_entity_poly.pdbx_strand_id
1 'polypeptide(L)'
;MILGPHSGVDVLFENKIDDEGVETWINADLIAVVEAEGMLSSIRRLTGHDSSSWIFGWGPNKGQIGTDLDSIHRFSLRNVGIAGLAILHLRPAKTTEHPILPTEESALFGEQSPHMLSVPSIGKKLTLHGSGFGLIAPSVLINNISQGVVANIVHPYRAARRVDEQANSLVLTDAKFLPGMEGGAVSWDETGELAGLSMLPIRRTDGEPVDISLVIPVACLISAISPYISVSRQPLLPKHIDSLNKTTLIDARQAVVMVQVGQTWASGVVISKHGHILTNAHVFTSFLDNISNRTWPNLRSGISLRVRIDSPQQQQWVDDCEVVFVSESCWDVALIKIPETCVLKGFLPFLPLRTKDELSRVKPLKKGSPLFAIGHGIFGPSSGILPLITSGICSKVVTYNQQPVMLLSSAPVHRGNSGGVLITTDGHFAGLVTGNGKTSTGRTITHLNFAIPLEALTDAVNAYLVDENRNWLDKLNMPPPRIGDIWSLRGTAPAWEPIEKAPSKL
;
A
#
# COMPACT_ATOMS: atom_id res chain seq x y z
N MET A 1 19.49 12.19 30.63
CA MET A 1 19.60 13.32 29.69
C MET A 1 18.71 14.42 30.24
N ILE A 2 19.20 15.66 30.41
CA ILE A 2 18.38 16.74 31.00
C ILE A 2 17.89 17.61 29.84
N LEU A 3 16.57 17.66 29.66
CA LEU A 3 15.92 18.61 28.75
C LEU A 3 16.38 20.03 29.12
N GLY A 4 16.61 20.89 28.13
CA GLY A 4 17.05 22.27 28.37
C GLY A 4 16.13 23.02 29.35
N PRO A 5 16.61 24.07 30.03
CA PRO A 5 15.77 24.89 30.90
C PRO A 5 14.55 25.39 30.10
N HIS A 6 13.34 25.16 30.65
CA HIS A 6 12.03 25.39 30.02
C HIS A 6 11.53 24.35 28.99
N SER A 7 12.17 23.18 28.88
CA SER A 7 11.63 22.06 28.11
C SER A 7 11.20 20.91 29.03
N GLY A 8 9.97 20.42 28.83
CA GLY A 8 9.35 19.32 29.54
C GLY A 8 8.51 18.48 28.58
N VAL A 9 8.18 17.26 28.98
CA VAL A 9 7.23 16.41 28.24
C VAL A 9 5.97 16.33 29.07
N ASP A 10 4.84 16.70 28.49
CA ASP A 10 3.53 16.56 29.12
C ASP A 10 2.69 15.57 28.32
N VAL A 11 1.94 14.73 29.04
CA VAL A 11 1.14 13.65 28.50
C VAL A 11 -0.31 13.89 28.91
N LEU A 12 -1.19 13.95 27.91
CA LEU A 12 -2.63 14.00 28.11
C LEU A 12 -3.23 12.62 27.89
N PHE A 13 -4.12 12.21 28.78
CA PHE A 13 -4.94 11.02 28.63
C PHE A 13 -6.37 11.45 28.29
N GLU A 14 -7.06 10.69 27.44
CA GLU A 14 -8.43 11.02 27.02
C GLU A 14 -9.38 11.11 28.22
N ASN A 15 -9.22 10.24 29.23
CA ASN A 15 -9.99 10.28 30.48
C ASN A 15 -9.62 11.43 31.44
N LYS A 16 -8.69 12.31 31.05
CA LYS A 16 -8.30 13.53 31.76
C LYS A 16 -8.83 14.80 31.07
N ILE A 17 -9.77 14.62 30.14
CA ILE A 17 -10.58 15.67 29.55
C ILE A 17 -11.97 15.52 30.14
N ASP A 18 -12.48 16.56 30.81
CA ASP A 18 -13.83 16.54 31.36
C ASP A 18 -14.91 16.92 30.33
N ASP A 19 -16.18 16.85 30.74
CA ASP A 19 -17.33 17.15 29.88
C ASP A 19 -17.37 18.62 29.41
N GLU A 20 -16.65 19.51 30.08
CA GLU A 20 -16.51 20.93 29.71
C GLU A 20 -15.30 21.16 28.77
N GLY A 21 -14.51 20.11 28.51
CA GLY A 21 -13.31 20.16 27.67
C GLY A 21 -12.06 20.66 28.40
N VAL A 22 -12.06 20.69 29.73
CA VAL A 22 -10.89 21.08 30.53
C VAL A 22 -9.90 19.92 30.59
N GLU A 23 -8.65 20.20 30.26
CA GLU A 23 -7.59 19.21 30.11
C GLU A 23 -6.67 19.18 31.34
N THR A 24 -6.44 17.98 31.89
CA THR A 24 -5.45 17.76 32.94
C THR A 24 -4.23 17.03 32.40
N TRP A 25 -3.14 17.77 32.18
CA TRP A 25 -1.87 17.26 31.67
C TRP A 25 -0.99 16.67 32.77
N ILE A 26 -0.30 15.57 32.46
CA ILE A 26 0.60 14.86 33.38
C ILE A 26 2.04 15.03 32.89
N ASN A 27 2.90 15.58 33.74
CA ASN A 27 4.30 15.78 33.39
C ASN A 27 5.07 14.44 33.35
N ALA A 28 6.03 14.31 32.45
CA ALA A 28 6.83 13.12 32.24
C ALA A 28 8.34 13.46 32.16
N ASP A 29 9.15 12.57 32.72
CA ASP A 29 10.60 12.60 32.64
C ASP A 29 11.10 11.80 31.43
N LEU A 30 12.02 12.37 30.67
CA LEU A 30 12.74 11.66 29.61
C LEU A 30 13.88 10.83 30.21
N ILE A 31 13.71 9.51 30.23
CA ILE A 31 14.67 8.58 30.81
C ILE A 31 15.85 8.37 29.87
N ALA A 32 15.56 7.95 28.64
CA ALA A 32 16.55 7.63 27.64
C ALA A 32 15.97 7.81 26.24
N VAL A 33 16.88 7.87 25.26
CA VAL A 33 16.53 7.79 23.85
C VAL A 33 17.40 6.70 23.24
N VAL A 34 16.74 5.72 22.63
CA VAL A 34 17.37 4.51 22.07
C VAL A 34 17.09 4.40 20.58
N GLU A 35 17.86 3.59 19.86
CA GLU A 35 17.66 3.37 18.42
C GLU A 35 16.91 2.06 18.16
N ALA A 36 15.92 2.09 17.27
CA ALA A 36 15.33 0.87 16.72
C ALA A 36 16.25 0.28 15.62
N GLU A 37 17.08 -0.69 16.01
CA GLU A 37 18.08 -1.30 15.13
C GLU A 37 17.45 -1.87 13.83
N GLY A 38 18.14 -1.68 12.70
CA GLY A 38 17.74 -2.19 11.39
C GLY A 38 16.72 -1.34 10.61
N MET A 39 15.97 -0.46 11.27
CA MET A 39 14.98 0.41 10.60
C MET A 39 15.63 1.33 9.57
N LEU A 40 16.81 1.86 9.90
CA LEU A 40 17.56 2.77 9.04
C LEU A 40 18.04 2.11 7.74
N SER A 41 18.55 0.88 7.85
CA SER A 41 18.94 0.06 6.70
C SER A 41 17.75 -0.25 5.80
N SER A 42 16.59 -0.52 6.40
CA SER A 42 15.33 -0.78 5.68
C SER A 42 14.87 0.46 4.90
N ILE A 43 14.90 1.64 5.53
CA ILE A 43 14.60 2.93 4.88
C ILE A 43 15.54 3.21 3.72
N ARG A 44 16.85 2.98 3.88
CA ARG A 44 17.84 3.22 2.83
C ARG A 44 17.61 2.35 1.60
N ARG A 45 17.20 1.09 1.81
CA ARG A 45 16.77 0.22 0.72
C ARG A 45 15.51 0.75 0.03
N LEU A 46 14.58 1.27 0.81
CA LEU A 46 13.30 1.81 0.35
C LEU A 46 13.50 3.01 -0.60
N THR A 47 14.34 3.95 -0.20
CA THR A 47 14.61 5.19 -0.94
C THR A 47 15.71 5.04 -1.99
N GLY A 48 16.47 3.94 -1.97
CA GLY A 48 17.64 3.78 -2.83
C GLY A 48 18.75 4.81 -2.56
N HIS A 49 18.75 5.41 -1.36
CA HIS A 49 19.58 6.56 -0.99
C HIS A 49 19.33 7.83 -1.82
N ASP A 50 18.19 7.92 -2.51
CA ASP A 50 17.85 9.08 -3.32
C ASP A 50 17.22 10.18 -2.46
N SER A 51 18.03 11.12 -1.99
CA SER A 51 17.57 12.31 -1.25
C SER A 51 16.98 13.41 -2.15
N SER A 52 17.00 13.25 -3.48
CA SER A 52 16.40 14.21 -4.41
C SER A 52 14.90 13.97 -4.61
N SER A 53 14.49 12.70 -4.59
CA SER A 53 13.09 12.27 -4.79
C SER A 53 12.37 11.93 -3.48
N TRP A 54 13.08 11.86 -2.35
CA TRP A 54 12.52 11.43 -1.07
C TRP A 54 12.86 12.41 0.06
N ILE A 55 11.88 12.66 0.93
CA ILE A 55 12.06 13.41 2.17
C ILE A 55 11.32 12.73 3.32
N PHE A 56 11.67 13.07 4.56
CA PHE A 56 10.96 12.63 5.76
C PHE A 56 9.95 13.67 6.27
N GLY A 57 8.83 13.18 6.78
CA GLY A 57 7.81 13.99 7.43
C GLY A 57 6.83 14.66 6.47
N TRP A 58 6.18 15.71 6.95
CA TRP A 58 4.92 16.22 6.39
C TRP A 58 5.03 17.44 5.47
N GLY A 59 6.23 18.01 5.26
CA GLY A 59 6.39 19.29 4.56
C GLY A 59 7.67 19.39 3.72
N PRO A 60 7.66 20.22 2.66
CA PRO A 60 8.83 20.43 1.78
C PRO A 60 9.90 21.36 2.38
N ASN A 61 9.58 22.13 3.41
CA ASN A 61 10.53 23.01 4.10
C ASN A 61 11.30 22.20 5.16
N LYS A 62 12.62 22.08 4.96
CA LYS A 62 13.59 21.52 5.93
C LYS A 62 13.27 21.99 7.35
N GLY A 63 13.10 21.07 8.31
CA GLY A 63 12.88 21.52 9.68
C GLY A 63 12.52 20.53 10.79
N GLN A 64 12.72 19.21 10.65
CA GLN A 64 12.97 18.40 11.84
C GLN A 64 14.46 18.12 11.93
N ILE A 65 15.04 18.46 13.08
CA ILE A 65 16.46 18.26 13.33
C ILE A 65 16.73 16.75 13.26
N GLY A 66 17.53 16.33 12.29
CA GLY A 66 17.99 14.96 12.14
C GLY A 66 17.15 14.02 11.27
N THR A 67 16.31 14.57 10.38
CA THR A 67 15.53 13.82 9.40
C THR A 67 16.10 13.88 7.97
N ASP A 68 17.32 14.41 7.81
CA ASP A 68 18.00 14.54 6.51
C ASP A 68 18.63 13.20 6.08
N LEU A 69 18.19 12.69 4.93
CA LEU A 69 18.66 11.43 4.31
C LEU A 69 20.17 11.38 4.10
N ASP A 70 20.81 12.52 3.83
CA ASP A 70 22.26 12.63 3.58
C ASP A 70 23.08 12.57 4.87
N SER A 71 22.46 12.89 6.02
CA SER A 71 23.13 13.01 7.33
C SER A 71 23.03 11.74 8.21
N ILE A 72 22.40 10.68 7.70
CA ILE A 72 22.03 9.45 8.43
C ILE A 72 23.25 8.63 8.95
N HIS A 73 24.48 9.02 8.63
CA HIS A 73 25.66 8.19 8.86
C HIS A 73 26.19 8.09 10.30
N ARG A 74 25.65 8.84 11.28
CA ARG A 74 26.12 8.79 12.67
C ARG A 74 24.99 9.00 13.68
N PHE A 75 24.76 8.01 14.54
CA PHE A 75 23.95 8.17 15.74
C PHE A 75 24.51 9.31 16.60
N SER A 76 23.67 10.29 16.93
CA SER A 76 24.01 11.39 17.85
C SER A 76 22.76 11.84 18.57
N LEU A 77 22.88 12.35 19.80
CA LEU A 77 21.74 12.92 20.53
C LEU A 77 21.16 14.19 19.85
N ARG A 78 21.91 14.83 18.94
CA ARG A 78 21.40 15.89 18.06
C ARG A 78 20.80 15.37 16.74
N ASN A 79 20.93 14.07 16.49
CA ASN A 79 20.62 13.39 15.24
C ASN A 79 20.20 11.94 15.56
N VAL A 80 19.20 11.76 16.44
CA VAL A 80 18.74 10.44 16.92
C VAL A 80 18.23 9.57 15.74
N GLY A 81 18.11 10.19 14.56
CA GLY A 81 17.68 9.56 13.33
C GLY A 81 16.17 9.36 13.34
N ILE A 82 15.64 9.02 12.17
CA ILE A 82 14.22 8.78 11.97
C ILE A 82 13.72 7.56 12.81
N ALA A 83 14.63 6.71 13.29
CA ALA A 83 14.34 5.49 14.06
C ALA A 83 14.57 5.62 15.58
N GLY A 84 14.65 6.84 16.11
CA GLY A 84 14.81 7.09 17.54
C GLY A 84 13.55 6.81 18.36
N LEU A 85 13.70 6.17 19.52
CA LEU A 85 12.62 5.88 20.47
C LEU A 85 12.90 6.60 21.79
N ALA A 86 11.98 7.45 22.22
CA ALA A 86 12.06 8.12 23.52
C ALA A 86 11.36 7.29 24.61
N ILE A 87 12.04 7.07 25.74
CA ILE A 87 11.49 6.38 26.90
C ILE A 87 11.09 7.42 27.95
N LEU A 88 9.80 7.48 28.24
CA LEU A 88 9.21 8.47 29.15
C LEU A 88 8.73 7.80 30.44
N HIS A 89 8.89 8.49 31.57
CA HIS A 89 8.38 8.08 32.86
C HIS A 89 7.42 9.15 33.38
N LEU A 90 6.15 8.79 33.59
CA LEU A 90 5.14 9.72 34.10
C LEU A 90 5.47 10.11 35.54
N ARG A 91 5.40 11.41 35.84
CA ARG A 91 5.51 11.89 37.22
C ARG A 91 4.18 11.66 37.94
N PRO A 92 4.19 11.12 39.17
CA PRO A 92 2.98 10.98 39.96
C PRO A 92 2.29 12.34 40.13
N ALA A 93 0.98 12.38 39.86
CA ALA A 93 0.17 13.57 40.16
C ALA A 93 0.20 13.82 41.69
N LYS A 94 0.32 15.09 42.09
CA LYS A 94 0.34 15.48 43.52
C LYS A 94 -0.99 15.23 44.25
N THR A 95 -2.06 14.93 43.52
CA THR A 95 -3.40 14.66 44.04
C THR A 95 -3.93 13.33 43.51
N THR A 96 -4.07 12.38 44.43
CA THR A 96 -4.63 11.04 44.23
C THR A 96 -6.15 11.09 44.19
N GLU A 97 -6.76 11.43 43.05
CA GLU A 97 -8.23 11.25 42.92
C GLU A 97 -8.63 10.19 41.91
N HIS A 98 -7.81 9.85 40.91
CA HIS A 98 -8.08 8.68 40.06
C HIS A 98 -6.76 8.02 39.61
N PRO A 99 -6.58 6.71 39.82
CA PRO A 99 -5.40 6.00 39.33
C PRO A 99 -5.33 6.11 37.80
N ILE A 100 -4.15 6.50 37.29
CA ILE A 100 -3.87 6.78 35.86
C ILE A 100 -3.91 5.50 35.02
N LEU A 101 -3.66 4.36 35.68
CA LEU A 101 -3.67 3.01 35.12
C LEU A 101 -4.59 2.15 36.00
N PRO A 102 -5.18 1.07 35.45
CA PRO A 102 -5.78 0.04 36.30
C PRO A 102 -4.75 -0.36 37.37
N THR A 103 -5.15 -0.39 38.64
CA THR A 103 -4.28 -0.92 39.70
C THR A 103 -3.85 -2.34 39.32
N GLU A 104 -2.59 -2.71 39.60
CA GLU A 104 -2.05 -4.06 39.28
C GLU A 104 -2.97 -5.18 39.82
N GLU A 105 -3.76 -4.89 40.86
CA GLU A 105 -4.75 -5.81 41.42
C GLU A 105 -5.93 -6.13 40.49
N SER A 106 -6.29 -5.26 39.54
CA SER A 106 -7.34 -5.54 38.55
C SER A 106 -6.88 -6.41 37.37
N ALA A 107 -5.56 -6.59 37.20
CA ALA A 107 -4.97 -7.46 36.19
C ALA A 107 -4.82 -8.93 36.66
N LEU A 108 -5.26 -9.26 37.88
CA LEU A 108 -5.10 -10.58 38.49
C LEU A 108 -6.28 -11.56 38.26
N PHE A 109 -7.30 -11.18 37.47
CA PHE A 109 -8.41 -12.09 37.14
C PHE A 109 -8.69 -12.14 35.64
N GLY A 110 -7.72 -12.68 34.92
CA GLY A 110 -7.90 -13.37 33.65
C GLY A 110 -6.72 -14.33 33.54
N GLU A 111 -6.96 -15.60 33.22
CA GLU A 111 -5.88 -16.56 32.95
C GLU A 111 -4.85 -15.87 32.05
N GLN A 112 -3.61 -15.70 32.54
CA GLN A 112 -2.53 -15.12 31.75
C GLN A 112 -2.19 -16.09 30.63
N SER A 113 -2.96 -16.05 29.54
CA SER A 113 -2.51 -16.57 28.26
C SER A 113 -1.23 -15.81 27.94
N PRO A 114 -0.09 -16.48 27.67
CA PRO A 114 1.13 -15.79 27.30
C PRO A 114 0.84 -14.92 26.06
N HIS A 115 0.89 -13.59 26.21
CA HIS A 115 0.78 -12.70 25.05
C HIS A 115 1.93 -13.02 24.09
N MET A 116 1.65 -13.03 22.78
CA MET A 116 2.52 -13.66 21.80
C MET A 116 2.95 -12.64 20.76
N LEU A 117 4.26 -12.43 20.61
CA LEU A 117 4.76 -11.49 19.61
C LEU A 117 4.60 -12.09 18.21
N SER A 118 3.62 -11.60 17.46
CA SER A 118 3.35 -12.08 16.10
C SER A 118 4.26 -11.41 15.06
N VAL A 119 4.82 -12.20 14.15
CA VAL A 119 5.58 -11.70 12.99
C VAL A 119 4.63 -10.96 12.05
N PRO A 120 4.99 -9.76 11.54
CA PRO A 120 4.15 -9.06 10.57
C PRO A 120 3.99 -9.90 9.30
N SER A 121 2.78 -9.93 8.75
CA SER A 121 2.46 -10.60 7.50
C SER A 121 1.71 -9.67 6.56
N ILE A 122 2.01 -9.77 5.26
CA ILE A 122 1.50 -8.85 4.24
C ILE A 122 0.01 -9.11 3.99
N GLY A 123 -0.77 -8.04 3.88
CA GLY A 123 -2.23 -8.09 3.79
C GLY A 123 -2.94 -8.20 5.15
N LYS A 124 -2.22 -8.44 6.25
CA LYS A 124 -2.79 -8.44 7.60
C LYS A 124 -3.32 -7.05 7.93
N LYS A 125 -4.50 -6.98 8.55
CA LYS A 125 -5.11 -5.72 8.99
C LYS A 125 -4.47 -5.20 10.27
N LEU A 126 -4.37 -3.88 10.36
CA LEU A 126 -3.85 -3.18 11.51
C LEU A 126 -4.63 -1.90 11.78
N THR A 127 -4.60 -1.48 13.04
CA THR A 127 -5.23 -0.26 13.52
C THR A 127 -4.17 0.61 14.19
N LEU A 128 -4.05 1.86 13.72
CA LEU A 128 -3.25 2.90 14.36
C LEU A 128 -4.13 3.67 15.36
N HIS A 129 -3.61 3.87 16.55
CA HIS A 129 -4.11 4.76 17.59
C HIS A 129 -3.13 5.93 17.75
N GLY A 130 -3.58 7.15 17.48
CA GLY A 130 -2.72 8.33 17.59
C GLY A 130 -3.48 9.64 17.65
N SER A 131 -2.82 10.71 18.08
CA SER A 131 -3.45 12.00 18.35
C SER A 131 -3.11 13.02 17.26
N GLY A 132 -3.55 12.73 16.03
CA GLY A 132 -3.29 13.58 14.87
C GLY A 132 -3.83 14.99 15.07
N PHE A 133 -2.98 16.01 14.91
CA PHE A 133 -3.27 17.40 15.21
C PHE A 133 -3.74 17.64 16.66
N GLY A 134 -3.38 16.75 17.59
CA GLY A 134 -3.89 16.73 18.96
C GLY A 134 -3.71 18.04 19.71
N LEU A 135 -2.66 18.83 19.43
CA LEU A 135 -2.43 20.14 20.05
C LEU A 135 -3.39 21.24 19.58
N ILE A 136 -4.12 21.06 18.46
CA ILE A 136 -5.04 22.09 17.95
C ILE A 136 -6.34 22.09 18.76
N ALA A 137 -6.87 20.91 19.06
CA ALA A 137 -8.08 20.72 19.85
C ALA A 137 -8.05 19.32 20.50
N PRO A 138 -7.34 19.15 21.64
CA PRO A 138 -7.15 17.84 22.24
C PRO A 138 -8.46 17.10 22.55
N SER A 139 -9.49 17.82 23.01
CA SER A 139 -10.83 17.28 23.26
C SER A 139 -11.55 16.70 22.03
N VAL A 140 -11.09 17.04 20.82
CA VAL A 140 -11.66 16.56 19.54
C VAL A 140 -10.72 15.56 18.85
N LEU A 141 -9.41 15.69 19.04
CA LEU A 141 -8.39 15.11 18.17
C LEU A 141 -7.44 14.12 18.86
N ILE A 142 -7.56 13.92 20.17
CA ILE A 142 -6.81 12.87 20.87
C ILE A 142 -7.36 11.48 20.51
N ASN A 143 -6.50 10.46 20.53
CA ASN A 143 -6.89 9.04 20.38
C ASN A 143 -7.70 8.72 19.10
N ASN A 144 -7.39 9.40 18.00
CA ASN A 144 -7.95 9.09 16.69
C ASN A 144 -7.48 7.72 16.20
N ILE A 145 -8.41 7.01 15.55
CA ILE A 145 -8.16 5.68 15.00
C ILE A 145 -8.09 5.74 13.48
N SER A 146 -7.11 5.04 12.90
CA SER A 146 -6.95 4.87 11.46
C SER A 146 -6.64 3.42 11.15
N GLN A 147 -7.32 2.84 10.15
CA GLN A 147 -7.16 1.43 9.80
C GLN A 147 -6.47 1.27 8.44
N GLY A 148 -5.76 0.16 8.27
CA GLY A 148 -5.14 -0.22 7.01
C GLY A 148 -4.68 -1.66 7.04
N VAL A 149 -3.83 -2.00 6.08
CA VAL A 149 -3.18 -3.30 5.97
C VAL A 149 -1.67 -3.15 5.93
N VAL A 150 -0.97 -4.25 6.22
CA VAL A 150 0.47 -4.38 5.93
C VAL A 150 0.63 -4.42 4.41
N ALA A 151 1.00 -3.28 3.83
CA ALA A 151 1.16 -3.12 2.39
C ALA A 151 2.43 -3.83 1.88
N ASN A 152 3.50 -3.76 2.67
CA ASN A 152 4.73 -4.49 2.43
C ASN A 152 5.58 -4.59 3.69
N ILE A 153 6.61 -5.44 3.63
CA ILE A 153 7.61 -5.61 4.69
C ILE A 153 8.98 -5.42 4.05
N VAL A 154 9.80 -4.56 4.65
CA VAL A 154 11.16 -4.30 4.21
C VAL A 154 12.12 -4.84 5.25
N HIS A 155 12.81 -5.92 4.89
CA HIS A 155 13.80 -6.53 5.75
C HIS A 155 15.06 -5.63 5.84
N PRO A 156 15.73 -5.55 7.01
CA PRO A 156 16.98 -4.80 7.14
C PRO A 156 18.11 -5.40 6.30
N TYR A 157 18.12 -6.73 6.13
CA TYR A 157 19.10 -7.47 5.32
C TYR A 157 18.43 -8.12 4.10
N ARG A 158 19.17 -8.28 2.99
CA ARG A 158 18.64 -8.81 1.72
C ARG A 158 18.11 -10.25 1.81
N ALA A 159 18.49 -11.01 2.84
CA ALA A 159 18.06 -12.39 3.04
C ALA A 159 17.82 -12.67 4.54
N ALA A 160 16.85 -11.97 5.15
CA ALA A 160 16.39 -12.29 6.50
C ALA A 160 15.73 -13.69 6.49
N ARG A 161 16.50 -14.72 6.89
CA ARG A 161 16.06 -16.11 6.84
C ARG A 161 15.59 -16.62 8.19
N ARG A 162 16.05 -15.99 9.27
CA ARG A 162 15.67 -16.35 10.63
C ARG A 162 14.44 -15.57 11.08
N VAL A 163 13.63 -16.16 11.97
CA VAL A 163 12.36 -15.58 12.44
C VAL A 163 12.57 -14.27 13.20
N ASP A 164 13.65 -14.18 13.96
CA ASP A 164 14.10 -12.97 14.67
C ASP A 164 14.50 -11.85 13.70
N GLU A 165 15.21 -12.17 12.62
CA GLU A 165 15.56 -11.19 11.56
C GLU A 165 14.31 -10.69 10.82
N GLN A 166 13.32 -11.57 10.60
CA GLN A 166 12.06 -11.23 9.95
C GLN A 166 11.16 -10.39 10.86
N ALA A 167 11.15 -10.65 12.16
CA ALA A 167 10.41 -9.86 13.14
C ALA A 167 10.91 -8.40 13.23
N ASN A 168 12.18 -8.15 12.91
CA ASN A 168 12.81 -6.83 12.92
C ASN A 168 12.66 -6.06 11.59
N SER A 169 11.59 -6.31 10.85
CA SER A 169 11.39 -5.75 9.52
C SER A 169 10.47 -4.55 9.53
N LEU A 170 10.87 -3.49 8.84
CA LEU A 170 10.08 -2.28 8.70
C LEU A 170 8.76 -2.59 8.00
N VAL A 171 7.65 -2.19 8.60
CA VAL A 171 6.32 -2.41 8.06
C VAL A 171 5.88 -1.16 7.29
N LEU A 172 5.45 -1.36 6.05
CA LEU A 172 4.76 -0.35 5.26
C LEU A 172 3.27 -0.60 5.37
N THR A 173 2.49 0.45 5.54
CA THR A 173 1.04 0.36 5.62
C THR A 173 0.36 1.42 4.78
N ASP A 174 -0.84 1.13 4.31
CA ASP A 174 -1.74 2.10 3.69
C ASP A 174 -2.65 2.80 4.72
N ALA A 175 -2.51 2.49 6.01
CA ALA A 175 -3.16 3.22 7.08
C ALA A 175 -2.75 4.70 7.03
N LYS A 176 -3.74 5.58 7.11
CA LYS A 176 -3.51 7.02 6.99
C LYS A 176 -2.92 7.56 8.27
N PHE A 177 -1.70 8.06 8.21
CA PHE A 177 -1.07 8.75 9.32
C PHE A 177 -1.36 10.25 9.16
N LEU A 178 -1.55 10.94 10.28
CA LEU A 178 -1.71 12.40 10.32
C LEU A 178 -0.52 13.01 11.08
N PRO A 179 -0.14 14.26 10.77
CA PRO A 179 0.81 15.00 11.60
C PRO A 179 0.40 14.97 13.08
N GLY A 180 1.33 14.62 13.98
CA GLY A 180 1.07 14.44 15.42
C GLY A 180 0.73 13.01 15.83
N MET A 181 0.62 12.07 14.89
CA MET A 181 0.45 10.64 15.18
C MET A 181 1.77 9.87 15.28
N GLU A 182 2.94 10.53 15.24
CA GLU A 182 4.24 9.90 15.41
C GLU A 182 4.37 9.28 16.80
N GLY A 183 4.86 8.04 16.87
CA GLY A 183 4.92 7.28 18.12
C GLY A 183 3.57 6.71 18.58
N GLY A 184 2.52 6.83 17.77
CA GLY A 184 1.22 6.20 18.00
C GLY A 184 1.31 4.68 18.00
N ALA A 185 0.47 4.04 18.82
CA ALA A 185 0.43 2.59 18.94
C ALA A 185 -0.26 1.97 17.73
N VAL A 186 0.34 0.92 17.17
CA VAL A 186 -0.26 0.13 16.09
C VAL A 186 -0.57 -1.25 16.63
N SER A 187 -1.80 -1.71 16.47
CA SER A 187 -2.28 -3.01 16.92
C SER A 187 -2.75 -3.88 15.74
N TRP A 188 -2.73 -5.20 15.92
CA TRP A 188 -3.34 -6.13 14.97
C TRP A 188 -4.84 -6.22 15.21
N ASP A 189 -5.66 -6.01 14.18
CA ASP A 189 -7.13 -6.03 14.33
C ASP A 189 -7.67 -7.35 14.89
N GLU A 190 -7.01 -8.47 14.56
CA GLU A 190 -7.49 -9.81 14.91
C GLU A 190 -7.20 -10.19 16.36
N THR A 191 -6.07 -9.72 16.92
CA THR A 191 -5.62 -10.12 18.26
C THR A 191 -5.66 -8.98 19.26
N GLY A 192 -5.73 -7.72 18.81
CA GLY A 192 -5.56 -6.53 19.63
C GLY A 192 -4.12 -6.32 20.13
N GLU A 193 -3.19 -7.24 19.81
CA GLU A 193 -1.81 -7.17 20.26
C GLU A 193 -1.05 -6.02 19.59
N LEU A 194 -0.09 -5.44 20.30
CA LEU A 194 0.77 -4.38 19.80
C LEU A 194 1.62 -4.92 18.64
N ALA A 195 1.40 -4.38 17.44
CA ALA A 195 2.19 -4.62 16.25
C ALA A 195 3.48 -3.79 16.25
N GLY A 196 3.44 -2.57 16.78
CA GLY A 196 4.55 -1.64 16.72
C GLY A 196 4.17 -0.19 17.03
N LEU A 197 5.05 0.74 16.68
CA LEU A 197 4.79 2.19 16.75
C LEU A 197 4.86 2.82 15.37
N SER A 198 3.97 3.76 15.08
CA SER A 198 4.08 4.61 13.90
C SER A 198 5.33 5.48 14.00
N MET A 199 6.02 5.67 12.88
CA MET A 199 7.11 6.62 12.75
C MET A 199 6.79 7.68 11.70
N LEU A 200 7.71 8.65 11.54
CA LEU A 200 7.59 9.66 10.50
C LEU A 200 7.41 9.00 9.12
N PRO A 201 6.45 9.46 8.30
CA PRO A 201 6.31 8.95 6.95
C PRO A 201 7.51 9.36 6.09
N ILE A 202 7.76 8.61 5.03
CA ILE A 202 8.56 9.11 3.91
C ILE A 202 7.62 9.67 2.84
N ARG A 203 8.05 10.76 2.22
CA ARG A 203 7.32 11.43 1.15
C ARG A 203 8.14 11.39 -0.14
N ARG A 204 7.50 10.97 -1.21
CA ARG A 204 8.02 11.13 -2.58
C ARG A 204 7.77 12.55 -3.07
N THR A 205 8.77 13.21 -3.64
CA THR A 205 8.72 14.64 -4.05
C THR A 205 8.81 14.87 -5.55
N ASP A 206 9.20 13.87 -6.36
CA ASP A 206 9.25 13.95 -7.82
C ASP A 206 7.87 13.65 -8.44
N GLY A 207 6.98 14.64 -8.37
CA GLY A 207 5.62 14.59 -8.93
C GLY A 207 4.55 14.92 -7.89
N GLU A 208 3.39 14.27 -8.00
CA GLU A 208 2.34 14.37 -6.97
C GLU A 208 2.86 13.76 -5.66
N PRO A 209 2.89 14.50 -4.55
CA PRO A 209 3.41 14.00 -3.29
C PRO A 209 2.64 12.75 -2.81
N VAL A 210 3.39 11.72 -2.42
CA VAL A 210 2.84 10.50 -1.83
C VAL A 210 3.53 10.26 -0.50
N ASP A 211 2.74 10.17 0.56
CA ASP A 211 3.18 9.81 1.91
C ASP A 211 3.07 8.30 2.08
N ILE A 212 4.15 7.67 2.54
CA ILE A 212 4.17 6.26 2.92
C ILE A 212 4.29 6.17 4.43
N SER A 213 3.28 5.58 5.04
CA SER A 213 3.22 5.31 6.47
C SER A 213 4.11 4.12 6.82
N LEU A 214 4.91 4.30 7.88
CA LEU A 214 5.92 3.34 8.32
C LEU A 214 5.68 2.94 9.78
N VAL A 215 5.85 1.66 10.11
CA VAL A 215 5.69 1.13 11.45
C VAL A 215 6.98 0.42 11.89
N ILE A 216 7.49 0.81 13.05
CA ILE A 216 8.59 0.13 13.75
C ILE A 216 7.98 -1.09 14.46
N PRO A 217 8.39 -2.32 14.11
CA PRO A 217 7.77 -3.52 14.66
C PRO A 217 8.09 -3.68 16.15
N VAL A 218 7.14 -4.27 16.89
CA VAL A 218 7.25 -4.49 18.35
C VAL A 218 8.50 -5.25 18.77
N ALA A 219 9.00 -6.17 17.94
CA ALA A 219 10.23 -6.91 18.22
C ALA A 219 11.46 -5.99 18.34
N CYS A 220 11.56 -4.98 17.46
CA CYS A 220 12.60 -3.95 17.55
C CYS A 220 12.45 -3.11 18.83
N LEU A 221 11.21 -2.76 19.18
CA LEU A 221 10.94 -1.96 20.38
C LEU A 221 11.39 -2.69 21.64
N ILE A 222 10.99 -3.96 21.80
CA ILE A 222 11.32 -4.78 22.98
C ILE A 222 12.83 -4.94 23.11
N SER A 223 13.53 -5.22 22.00
CA SER A 223 14.99 -5.30 22.00
C SER A 223 15.61 -4.00 22.51
N ALA A 224 15.18 -2.86 21.97
CA ALA A 224 15.74 -1.55 22.28
C ALA A 224 15.47 -1.06 23.72
N ILE A 225 14.29 -1.38 24.28
CA ILE A 225 13.89 -0.89 25.62
C ILE A 225 14.18 -1.88 26.75
N SER A 226 14.46 -3.16 26.44
CA SER A 226 14.73 -4.19 27.45
C SER A 226 15.81 -3.86 28.49
N PRO A 227 16.83 -3.01 28.22
CA PRO A 227 17.78 -2.58 29.25
C PRO A 227 17.19 -1.60 30.28
N TYR A 228 16.05 -0.96 29.97
CA TYR A 228 15.48 0.14 30.75
C TYR A 228 14.16 -0.24 31.44
N ILE A 229 13.42 -1.17 30.87
CA ILE A 229 12.10 -1.60 31.36
C ILE A 229 12.11 -3.12 31.49
N SER A 230 11.61 -3.62 32.62
CA SER A 230 11.36 -5.05 32.81
C SER A 230 10.18 -5.47 31.95
N VAL A 231 10.46 -5.84 30.70
CA VAL A 231 9.47 -6.44 29.81
C VAL A 231 9.52 -7.95 30.04
N SER A 232 8.38 -8.57 30.35
CA SER A 232 8.29 -10.03 30.38
C SER A 232 8.77 -10.59 29.05
N ARG A 233 9.85 -11.36 29.06
CA ARG A 233 10.41 -11.95 27.83
C ARG A 233 9.43 -12.97 27.29
N GLN A 234 8.66 -12.55 26.30
CA GLN A 234 7.75 -13.43 25.60
C GLN A 234 8.51 -14.11 24.45
N PRO A 235 8.42 -15.44 24.32
CA PRO A 235 9.01 -16.12 23.18
C PRO A 235 8.31 -15.65 21.90
N LEU A 236 9.11 -15.21 20.91
CA LEU A 236 8.67 -15.14 19.52
C LEU A 236 8.37 -16.58 19.08
N LEU A 237 7.11 -16.99 19.15
CA LEU A 237 6.70 -18.29 18.61
C LEU A 237 6.52 -18.15 17.10
N PRO A 238 7.12 -19.02 16.27
CA PRO A 238 6.81 -19.12 14.84
C PRO A 238 5.34 -19.48 14.55
N LYS A 239 4.54 -19.70 15.61
CA LYS A 239 3.17 -20.20 15.54
C LYS A 239 2.17 -19.04 15.38
N HIS A 240 2.18 -18.48 14.19
CA HIS A 240 1.00 -17.96 13.49
C HIS A 240 1.31 -17.71 12.00
N ILE A 241 2.22 -18.50 11.41
CA ILE A 241 2.39 -18.54 9.95
C ILE A 241 1.20 -19.23 9.27
N ASP A 242 0.32 -19.89 10.04
CA ASP A 242 -0.76 -20.73 9.50
C ASP A 242 -2.19 -20.17 9.59
N SER A 243 -2.44 -18.92 10.01
CA SER A 243 -3.81 -18.36 10.05
C SER A 243 -4.10 -17.10 9.23
N LEU A 244 -3.10 -16.51 8.55
CA LEU A 244 -3.30 -15.30 7.74
C LEU A 244 -2.65 -15.34 6.36
N ASN A 245 -2.08 -16.49 5.99
CA ASN A 245 -1.87 -16.82 4.60
C ASN A 245 -3.23 -17.27 4.06
N LYS A 246 -4.09 -16.32 3.66
CA LYS A 246 -4.92 -16.65 2.49
C LYS A 246 -3.90 -16.92 1.39
N THR A 247 -3.55 -18.20 1.18
CA THR A 247 -2.60 -18.65 0.16
C THR A 247 -2.88 -17.91 -1.14
N THR A 248 -4.16 -17.72 -1.44
CA THR A 248 -4.68 -16.96 -2.58
C THR A 248 -4.22 -15.50 -2.68
N LEU A 249 -4.03 -14.74 -1.58
CA LEU A 249 -3.52 -13.36 -1.62
C LEU A 249 -2.02 -13.31 -1.94
N ILE A 250 -1.25 -14.22 -1.33
CA ILE A 250 0.20 -14.32 -1.56
C ILE A 250 0.45 -14.83 -2.97
N ASP A 251 -0.30 -15.83 -3.42
CA ASP A 251 -0.23 -16.38 -4.78
C ASP A 251 -0.59 -15.29 -5.81
N ALA A 252 -1.68 -14.54 -5.57
CA ALA A 252 -2.05 -13.43 -6.42
C ALA A 252 -0.97 -12.35 -6.48
N ARG A 253 -0.31 -12.05 -5.35
CA ARG A 253 0.79 -11.09 -5.30
C ARG A 253 2.00 -11.57 -6.08
N GLN A 254 2.37 -12.85 -5.97
CA GLN A 254 3.50 -13.41 -6.71
C GLN A 254 3.25 -13.46 -8.22
N ALA A 255 1.98 -13.49 -8.64
CA ALA A 255 1.60 -13.36 -10.05
C ALA A 255 1.73 -11.91 -10.57
N VAL A 256 1.87 -10.91 -9.69
CA VAL A 256 2.08 -9.51 -10.08
C VAL A 256 3.57 -9.25 -10.26
N VAL A 257 3.93 -8.74 -11.42
CA VAL A 257 5.31 -8.51 -11.87
C VAL A 257 5.55 -7.03 -12.14
N MET A 258 6.82 -6.61 -12.09
CA MET A 258 7.21 -5.27 -12.52
C MET A 258 7.50 -5.29 -14.01
N VAL A 259 6.88 -4.39 -14.77
CA VAL A 259 7.16 -4.19 -16.19
C VAL A 259 7.97 -2.91 -16.33
N GLN A 260 9.16 -2.98 -16.92
CA GLN A 260 10.00 -1.83 -17.23
C GLN A 260 10.12 -1.67 -18.74
N VAL A 261 9.74 -0.50 -19.26
CA VAL A 261 9.91 -0.12 -20.68
C VAL A 261 10.72 1.16 -20.74
N GLY A 262 11.93 1.07 -21.29
CA GLY A 262 12.91 2.15 -21.22
C GLY A 262 13.18 2.59 -19.78
N GLN A 263 12.90 3.87 -19.48
CA GLN A 263 13.04 4.46 -18.14
C GLN A 263 11.71 4.51 -17.36
N THR A 264 10.61 4.00 -17.94
CA THR A 264 9.31 3.94 -17.28
C THR A 264 9.08 2.56 -16.70
N TRP A 265 8.33 2.50 -15.60
CA TRP A 265 7.89 1.24 -15.01
C TRP A 265 6.38 1.24 -14.77
N ALA A 266 5.84 0.04 -14.72
CA ALA A 266 4.44 -0.26 -14.48
C ALA A 266 4.35 -1.64 -13.79
N SER A 267 3.13 -2.08 -13.56
CA SER A 267 2.81 -3.42 -13.09
C SER A 267 2.33 -4.28 -14.24
N GLY A 268 2.42 -5.60 -14.08
CA GLY A 268 1.78 -6.58 -14.93
C GLY A 268 1.29 -7.76 -14.11
N VAL A 269 0.41 -8.58 -14.67
CA VAL A 269 -0.13 -9.78 -14.03
C VAL A 269 0.13 -10.98 -14.93
N VAL A 270 0.86 -11.98 -14.43
CA VAL A 270 1.02 -13.25 -15.13
C VAL A 270 -0.32 -13.99 -15.12
N ILE A 271 -0.84 -14.34 -16.28
CA ILE A 271 -2.17 -14.97 -16.44
C ILE A 271 -2.12 -16.41 -16.93
N SER A 272 -0.94 -16.93 -17.28
CA SER A 272 -0.79 -18.33 -17.68
C SER A 272 0.57 -18.89 -17.28
N LYS A 273 0.61 -20.22 -17.11
CA LYS A 273 1.84 -21.01 -16.94
C LYS A 273 2.84 -20.88 -18.11
N HIS A 274 2.42 -20.32 -19.23
CA HIS A 274 3.26 -20.11 -20.42
C HIS A 274 3.93 -18.72 -20.41
N GLY A 275 3.77 -17.91 -19.36
CA GLY A 275 4.44 -16.61 -19.26
C GLY A 275 3.73 -15.46 -19.97
N HIS A 276 2.43 -15.59 -20.24
CA HIS A 276 1.62 -14.45 -20.70
C HIS A 276 1.31 -13.50 -19.55
N ILE A 277 1.49 -12.20 -19.78
CA ILE A 277 1.31 -11.13 -18.78
C ILE A 277 0.39 -10.06 -19.35
N LEU A 278 -0.66 -9.72 -18.61
CA LEU A 278 -1.48 -8.54 -18.87
C LEU A 278 -0.89 -7.30 -18.21
N THR A 279 -0.98 -6.18 -18.90
CA THR A 279 -0.66 -4.85 -18.37
C THR A 279 -1.45 -3.80 -19.16
N ASN A 280 -1.19 -2.51 -18.99
CA ASN A 280 -1.88 -1.48 -19.77
C ASN A 280 -1.20 -1.12 -21.08
N ALA A 281 -1.99 -0.74 -22.07
CA ALA A 281 -1.51 -0.32 -23.38
C ALA A 281 -0.73 1.01 -23.32
N HIS A 282 -1.18 1.97 -22.50
CA HIS A 282 -0.54 3.29 -22.36
C HIS A 282 0.90 3.21 -21.85
N VAL A 283 1.28 2.11 -21.19
CA VAL A 283 2.67 1.85 -20.77
C VAL A 283 3.60 1.79 -21.99
N PHE A 284 3.08 1.36 -23.14
CA PHE A 284 3.83 1.16 -24.38
C PHE A 284 3.64 2.26 -25.40
N THR A 285 2.51 2.99 -25.40
CA THR A 285 2.13 3.93 -26.48
C THR A 285 3.26 4.90 -26.86
N SER A 286 3.97 5.46 -25.88
CA SER A 286 5.07 6.39 -26.14
C SER A 286 6.34 5.73 -26.67
N PHE A 287 6.43 4.41 -26.71
CA PHE A 287 7.62 3.61 -27.08
C PHE A 287 7.45 2.76 -28.34
N LEU A 288 6.23 2.69 -28.88
CA LEU A 288 5.96 1.97 -30.12
C LEU A 288 6.53 2.71 -31.33
N ASP A 289 6.86 1.95 -32.37
CA ASP A 289 7.18 2.48 -33.68
C ASP A 289 5.91 2.91 -34.43
N ASN A 290 6.02 3.99 -35.23
CA ASN A 290 4.90 4.54 -35.99
C ASN A 290 4.83 3.95 -37.41
N ILE A 291 5.20 2.67 -37.58
CA ILE A 291 5.29 2.06 -38.91
C ILE A 291 3.91 1.55 -39.32
N SER A 292 3.22 2.35 -40.15
CA SER A 292 1.84 2.14 -40.62
C SER A 292 1.55 0.84 -41.38
N ASN A 293 2.58 0.06 -41.75
CA ASN A 293 2.44 -1.21 -42.48
C ASN A 293 2.64 -2.46 -41.60
N ARG A 294 2.83 -2.32 -40.28
CA ARG A 294 2.97 -3.48 -39.40
C ARG A 294 1.60 -3.93 -38.89
N THR A 295 1.35 -5.23 -39.00
CA THR A 295 0.21 -5.89 -38.36
C THR A 295 0.39 -6.05 -36.85
N TRP A 296 1.59 -5.85 -36.30
CA TRP A 296 1.92 -6.16 -34.92
C TRP A 296 2.74 -5.06 -34.22
N PRO A 297 2.49 -4.80 -32.93
CA PRO A 297 3.18 -3.76 -32.18
C PRO A 297 4.66 -4.07 -32.03
N ASN A 298 5.52 -3.07 -32.26
CA ASN A 298 6.96 -3.19 -32.05
C ASN A 298 7.49 -1.97 -31.31
N LEU A 299 8.46 -2.20 -30.42
CA LEU A 299 9.17 -1.13 -29.75
C LEU A 299 10.13 -0.44 -30.70
N ARG A 300 10.30 0.88 -30.56
CA ARG A 300 11.33 1.63 -31.28
C ARG A 300 12.72 1.10 -30.95
N SER A 301 13.62 1.18 -31.92
CA SER A 301 15.02 0.81 -31.74
C SER A 301 15.64 1.51 -30.53
N GLY A 302 16.36 0.74 -29.71
CA GLY A 302 17.00 1.22 -28.48
C GLY A 302 16.11 1.26 -27.23
N ILE A 303 14.81 0.94 -27.34
CA ILE A 303 13.95 0.76 -26.17
C ILE A 303 14.04 -0.68 -25.68
N SER A 304 14.41 -0.86 -24.42
CA SER A 304 14.37 -2.16 -23.75
C SER A 304 13.03 -2.38 -23.04
N LEU A 305 12.53 -3.62 -23.11
CA LEU A 305 11.44 -4.12 -22.28
C LEU A 305 12.02 -5.18 -21.35
N ARG A 306 11.74 -5.07 -20.06
CA ARG A 306 12.17 -6.05 -19.06
C ARG A 306 11.05 -6.33 -18.08
N VAL A 307 10.95 -7.57 -17.62
CA VAL A 307 10.00 -7.98 -16.59
C VAL A 307 10.76 -8.48 -15.36
N ARG A 308 10.42 -7.97 -14.17
CA ARG A 308 10.93 -8.51 -12.90
C ARG A 308 9.91 -9.47 -12.32
N ILE A 309 10.32 -10.72 -12.16
CA ILE A 309 9.57 -11.76 -11.48
C ILE A 309 10.10 -11.85 -10.06
N ASP A 310 9.19 -11.68 -9.09
CA ASP A 310 9.52 -11.69 -7.68
C ASP A 310 9.08 -13.03 -7.05
N SER A 311 10.03 -13.78 -6.51
CA SER A 311 9.76 -14.92 -5.63
C SER A 311 10.13 -14.58 -4.19
N PRO A 312 9.59 -15.29 -3.18
CA PRO A 312 9.98 -15.06 -1.78
C PRO A 312 11.48 -15.19 -1.51
N GLN A 313 12.23 -15.91 -2.37
CA GLN A 313 13.66 -16.18 -2.20
C GLN A 313 14.55 -15.35 -3.12
N GLN A 314 14.04 -14.87 -4.26
CA GLN A 314 14.85 -14.21 -5.29
C GLN A 314 14.01 -13.32 -6.23
N GLN A 315 14.61 -12.22 -6.67
CA GLN A 315 14.09 -11.39 -7.76
C GLN A 315 14.88 -11.68 -9.04
N GLN A 316 14.19 -11.85 -10.16
CA GLN A 316 14.81 -12.13 -11.45
C GLN A 316 14.29 -11.16 -12.50
N TRP A 317 15.21 -10.51 -13.20
CA TRP A 317 14.91 -9.74 -14.41
C TRP A 317 14.94 -10.63 -15.64
N VAL A 318 13.99 -10.42 -16.55
CA VAL A 318 13.86 -11.08 -17.84
C VAL A 318 13.88 -10.01 -18.92
N ASP A 319 14.85 -10.06 -19.83
CA ASP A 319 15.08 -9.03 -20.85
C ASP A 319 14.45 -9.37 -22.22
N ASP A 320 14.32 -10.65 -22.56
CA ASP A 320 13.85 -11.11 -23.89
C ASP A 320 12.32 -11.22 -23.95
N CYS A 321 11.60 -10.18 -23.54
CA CYS A 321 10.14 -10.19 -23.52
C CYS A 321 9.55 -9.76 -24.88
N GLU A 322 8.50 -10.45 -25.33
CA GLU A 322 7.74 -10.11 -26.53
C GLU A 322 6.52 -9.24 -26.19
N VAL A 323 6.27 -8.20 -26.99
CA VAL A 323 4.99 -7.48 -27.00
C VAL A 323 4.03 -8.18 -27.97
N VAL A 324 3.08 -8.93 -27.44
CA VAL A 324 2.12 -9.73 -28.23
C VAL A 324 1.01 -8.84 -28.79
N PHE A 325 0.47 -7.95 -27.96
CA PHE A 325 -0.67 -7.09 -28.29
C PHE A 325 -0.64 -5.79 -27.50
N VAL A 326 -1.08 -4.70 -28.13
CA VAL A 326 -1.32 -3.41 -27.49
C VAL A 326 -2.65 -2.88 -28.03
N SER A 327 -3.63 -2.72 -27.14
CA SER A 327 -4.95 -2.19 -27.50
C SER A 327 -4.86 -0.74 -27.94
N GLU A 328 -5.56 -0.40 -29.02
CA GLU A 328 -5.80 0.96 -29.48
C GLU A 328 -7.16 1.51 -29.00
N SER A 329 -7.96 0.67 -28.35
CA SER A 329 -9.27 1.07 -27.81
C SER A 329 -9.21 1.57 -26.37
N CYS A 330 -10.38 1.97 -25.85
CA CYS A 330 -10.58 2.38 -24.47
C CYS A 330 -10.30 1.30 -23.42
N TRP A 331 -10.13 0.03 -23.82
CA TRP A 331 -9.78 -1.03 -22.87
C TRP A 331 -8.36 -0.90 -22.34
N ASP A 332 -7.47 -0.13 -22.98
CA ASP A 332 -6.13 0.17 -22.47
C ASP A 332 -5.38 -1.06 -21.94
N VAL A 333 -5.43 -2.17 -22.69
CA VAL A 333 -4.83 -3.46 -22.32
C VAL A 333 -3.71 -3.84 -23.28
N ALA A 334 -2.62 -4.34 -22.74
CA ALA A 334 -1.54 -4.94 -23.50
C ALA A 334 -1.25 -6.35 -22.97
N LEU A 335 -0.77 -7.21 -23.88
CA LEU A 335 -0.34 -8.56 -23.59
C LEU A 335 1.14 -8.66 -23.95
N ILE A 336 1.96 -9.08 -22.99
CA ILE A 336 3.38 -9.38 -23.20
C ILE A 336 3.63 -10.85 -22.88
N LYS A 337 4.69 -11.43 -23.44
CA LYS A 337 5.11 -12.81 -23.18
C LYS A 337 6.57 -12.86 -22.79
N ILE A 338 6.86 -13.51 -21.67
CA ILE A 338 8.23 -13.87 -21.29
C ILE A 338 8.63 -15.21 -21.94
N PRO A 339 9.93 -15.46 -22.20
CA PRO A 339 10.39 -16.73 -22.73
C PRO A 339 10.00 -17.91 -21.83
N GLU A 340 9.59 -19.03 -22.42
CA GLU A 340 9.26 -20.25 -21.66
C GLU A 340 10.46 -20.80 -20.88
N THR A 341 11.68 -20.52 -21.33
CA THR A 341 12.92 -20.83 -20.62
C THR A 341 13.09 -20.03 -19.32
N CYS A 342 12.35 -18.93 -19.13
CA CYS A 342 12.30 -18.22 -17.86
C CYS A 342 11.25 -18.80 -16.90
N VAL A 343 10.38 -19.70 -17.39
CA VAL A 343 9.32 -20.38 -16.61
C VAL A 343 9.86 -21.63 -15.88
N LEU A 344 11.18 -21.78 -15.78
CA LEU A 344 11.82 -23.04 -15.37
C LEU A 344 11.67 -23.37 -13.87
N LYS A 345 11.27 -24.62 -13.62
CA LYS A 345 10.97 -25.34 -12.35
C LYS A 345 9.54 -25.27 -11.83
N GLY A 346 8.55 -24.88 -12.66
CA GLY A 346 7.13 -25.00 -12.29
C GLY A 346 6.67 -24.01 -11.21
N PHE A 347 7.48 -22.99 -10.93
CA PHE A 347 7.20 -21.95 -9.94
C PHE A 347 7.08 -20.59 -10.65
N LEU A 348 6.17 -20.48 -11.61
CA LEU A 348 5.68 -19.19 -12.07
C LEU A 348 4.25 -19.03 -11.55
N PRO A 349 4.07 -18.35 -10.41
CA PRO A 349 2.74 -18.01 -9.91
C PRO A 349 2.00 -17.21 -10.99
N PHE A 350 0.77 -17.61 -11.27
CA PHE A 350 -0.08 -16.93 -12.24
C PHE A 350 -1.50 -16.86 -11.72
N LEU A 351 -2.21 -15.82 -12.14
CA LEU A 351 -3.59 -15.57 -11.78
C LEU A 351 -4.45 -15.79 -13.02
N PRO A 352 -5.02 -16.99 -13.22
CA PRO A 352 -5.71 -17.33 -14.45
C PRO A 352 -6.96 -16.46 -14.64
N LEU A 353 -7.25 -16.14 -15.91
CA LEU A 353 -8.54 -15.60 -16.27
C LEU A 353 -9.56 -16.75 -16.20
N ARG A 354 -10.62 -16.55 -15.42
CA ARG A 354 -11.71 -17.53 -15.34
C ARG A 354 -12.37 -17.71 -16.69
N THR A 355 -12.80 -18.92 -16.98
CA THR A 355 -13.70 -19.21 -18.11
C THR A 355 -15.09 -18.60 -17.87
N LYS A 356 -15.89 -18.44 -18.93
CA LYS A 356 -17.30 -18.02 -18.80
C LYS A 356 -18.10 -18.89 -17.83
N ASP A 357 -17.89 -20.20 -17.92
CA ASP A 357 -18.60 -21.16 -17.08
C ASP A 357 -18.22 -20.97 -15.61
N GLU A 358 -16.95 -20.72 -15.31
CA GLU A 358 -16.50 -20.40 -13.95
C GLU A 358 -17.04 -19.06 -13.46
N LEU A 359 -17.02 -18.02 -14.30
CA LEU A 359 -17.59 -16.71 -13.95
C LEU A 359 -19.08 -16.81 -13.62
N SER A 360 -19.83 -17.65 -14.35
CA SER A 360 -21.27 -17.85 -14.12
C SER A 360 -21.58 -18.51 -12.77
N ARG A 361 -20.62 -19.25 -12.19
CA ARG A 361 -20.77 -19.96 -10.91
C ARG A 361 -20.36 -19.13 -9.71
N VAL A 362 -19.63 -18.03 -9.91
CA VAL A 362 -19.14 -17.18 -8.83
C VAL A 362 -20.08 -16.00 -8.62
N LYS A 363 -20.23 -15.58 -7.36
CA LYS A 363 -21.02 -14.38 -7.05
C LYS A 363 -20.39 -13.16 -7.74
N PRO A 364 -21.16 -12.38 -8.51
CA PRO A 364 -20.63 -11.19 -9.17
C PRO A 364 -20.16 -10.18 -8.12
N LEU A 365 -19.10 -9.45 -8.45
CA LEU A 365 -18.61 -8.36 -7.61
C LEU A 365 -19.71 -7.30 -7.43
N LYS A 366 -19.90 -6.81 -6.20
CA LYS A 366 -20.92 -5.80 -5.89
C LYS A 366 -20.28 -4.55 -5.31
N LYS A 367 -21.00 -3.43 -5.45
CA LYS A 367 -20.66 -2.20 -4.73
C LYS A 367 -20.56 -2.50 -3.23
N GLY A 368 -19.51 -1.98 -2.59
CA GLY A 368 -19.21 -2.21 -1.17
C GLY A 368 -18.42 -3.48 -0.89
N SER A 369 -18.23 -4.38 -1.87
CA SER A 369 -17.41 -5.59 -1.67
C SER A 369 -15.97 -5.19 -1.37
N PRO A 370 -15.35 -5.73 -0.30
CA PRO A 370 -13.95 -5.50 -0.01
C PRO A 370 -13.05 -6.13 -1.07
N LEU A 371 -11.95 -5.44 -1.38
CA LEU A 371 -10.95 -5.86 -2.35
C LEU A 371 -9.55 -5.38 -1.94
N PHE A 372 -8.55 -5.91 -2.62
CA PHE A 372 -7.18 -5.44 -2.53
C PHE A 372 -6.69 -5.01 -3.91
N ALA A 373 -5.89 -3.94 -3.98
CA ALA A 373 -5.12 -3.62 -5.17
C ALA A 373 -3.67 -4.07 -4.96
N ILE A 374 -3.07 -4.69 -5.97
CA ILE A 374 -1.68 -5.15 -5.96
C ILE A 374 -0.93 -4.60 -7.15
N GLY A 375 0.23 -3.98 -6.90
CA GLY A 375 1.10 -3.46 -7.94
C GLY A 375 2.41 -2.88 -7.44
N HIS A 376 3.31 -2.57 -8.36
CA HIS A 376 4.58 -1.88 -8.13
C HIS A 376 4.42 -0.36 -8.17
N GLY A 377 3.41 0.13 -7.44
CA GLY A 377 3.21 1.55 -7.23
C GLY A 377 4.31 2.16 -6.37
N ILE A 378 4.54 3.46 -6.56
CA ILE A 378 5.40 4.32 -5.75
C ILE A 378 6.91 4.04 -5.84
N PHE A 379 7.37 2.78 -5.89
CA PHE A 379 8.80 2.45 -5.88
C PHE A 379 9.24 1.89 -7.23
N GLY A 380 10.24 2.56 -7.82
CA GLY A 380 10.79 2.16 -9.11
C GLY A 380 11.71 0.93 -9.04
N PRO A 381 12.24 0.50 -10.20
CA PRO A 381 13.07 -0.70 -10.33
C PRO A 381 14.28 -0.79 -9.40
N SER A 382 14.87 0.34 -9.00
CA SER A 382 16.05 0.41 -8.13
C SER A 382 15.81 -0.01 -6.68
N SER A 383 14.57 0.05 -6.21
CA SER A 383 14.22 -0.21 -4.81
C SER A 383 14.30 -1.70 -4.42
N GLY A 384 14.11 -2.61 -5.38
CA GLY A 384 14.02 -4.04 -5.11
C GLY A 384 12.84 -4.43 -4.19
N ILE A 385 11.78 -3.62 -4.12
CA ILE A 385 10.62 -3.87 -3.27
C ILE A 385 9.58 -4.69 -4.03
N LEU A 386 9.01 -5.69 -3.35
CA LEU A 386 7.91 -6.52 -3.83
C LEU A 386 6.64 -5.69 -4.15
N PRO A 387 5.64 -6.20 -4.87
CA PRO A 387 4.40 -5.45 -5.11
C PRO A 387 3.74 -5.00 -3.79
N LEU A 388 3.26 -3.76 -3.75
CA LEU A 388 2.48 -3.23 -2.63
C LEU A 388 1.06 -3.78 -2.68
N ILE A 389 0.50 -4.08 -1.50
CA ILE A 389 -0.92 -4.40 -1.35
C ILE A 389 -1.62 -3.22 -0.67
N THR A 390 -2.70 -2.72 -1.24
CA THR A 390 -3.56 -1.72 -0.59
C THR A 390 -4.98 -2.24 -0.48
N SER A 391 -5.70 -1.82 0.55
CA SER A 391 -7.06 -2.28 0.85
C SER A 391 -8.09 -1.21 0.51
N GLY A 392 -9.27 -1.67 0.07
CA GLY A 392 -10.41 -0.81 -0.15
C GLY A 392 -11.65 -1.60 -0.49
N ILE A 393 -12.60 -0.95 -1.16
CA ILE A 393 -13.84 -1.56 -1.62
C ILE A 393 -14.04 -1.36 -3.13
N CYS A 394 -14.89 -2.19 -3.72
CA CYS A 394 -15.50 -1.90 -5.00
C CYS A 394 -16.50 -0.74 -4.81
N SER A 395 -16.09 0.47 -5.15
CA SER A 395 -16.93 1.67 -5.06
C SER A 395 -18.10 1.64 -6.04
N LYS A 396 -17.89 1.07 -7.24
CA LYS A 396 -18.93 0.92 -8.26
C LYS A 396 -18.56 -0.13 -9.30
N VAL A 397 -19.56 -0.87 -9.78
CA VAL A 397 -19.49 -1.67 -11.01
C VAL A 397 -20.33 -0.94 -12.05
N VAL A 398 -19.71 -0.47 -13.12
CA VAL A 398 -20.41 0.10 -14.27
C VAL A 398 -20.67 -1.02 -15.26
N THR A 399 -21.92 -1.12 -15.72
CA THR A 399 -22.35 -2.19 -16.63
C THR A 399 -22.86 -1.64 -17.95
N TYR A 400 -22.71 -2.43 -19.01
CA TYR A 400 -23.32 -2.22 -20.32
C TYR A 400 -23.89 -3.57 -20.79
N ASN A 401 -25.16 -3.60 -21.20
CA ASN A 401 -25.88 -4.85 -21.52
C ASN A 401 -25.74 -5.93 -20.42
N GLN A 402 -25.86 -5.51 -19.16
CA GLN A 402 -25.72 -6.36 -17.96
C GLN A 402 -24.30 -6.96 -17.74
N GLN A 403 -23.32 -6.60 -18.57
CA GLN A 403 -21.93 -7.02 -18.39
C GLN A 403 -21.10 -5.93 -17.74
N PRO A 404 -20.22 -6.24 -16.76
CA PRO A 404 -19.27 -5.28 -16.21
C PRO A 404 -18.35 -4.73 -17.30
N VAL A 405 -18.21 -3.39 -17.35
CA VAL A 405 -17.30 -2.72 -18.30
C VAL A 405 -16.31 -1.77 -17.64
N MET A 406 -16.50 -1.42 -16.37
CA MET A 406 -15.55 -0.64 -15.59
C MET A 406 -15.78 -0.89 -14.11
N LEU A 407 -14.70 -1.11 -13.36
CA LEU A 407 -14.71 -1.14 -11.90
C LEU A 407 -14.14 0.17 -11.36
N LEU A 408 -14.78 0.71 -10.33
CA LEU A 408 -14.24 1.79 -9.51
C LEU A 408 -13.87 1.22 -8.15
N SER A 409 -12.70 1.58 -7.64
CA SER A 409 -12.18 1.12 -6.35
C SER A 409 -11.71 2.27 -5.48
N SER A 410 -11.84 2.11 -4.16
CA SER A 410 -11.29 3.02 -3.16
C SER A 410 -9.90 2.63 -2.66
N ALA A 411 -9.40 1.45 -3.04
CA ALA A 411 -8.07 0.97 -2.65
C ALA A 411 -7.02 1.94 -3.22
N PRO A 412 -6.13 2.52 -2.39
CA PRO A 412 -5.13 3.46 -2.85
C PRO A 412 -4.28 2.88 -3.99
N VAL A 413 -4.18 3.58 -5.11
CA VAL A 413 -3.20 3.23 -6.15
C VAL A 413 -2.38 4.44 -6.58
N HIS A 414 -1.16 4.20 -7.03
CA HIS A 414 -0.18 5.23 -7.33
C HIS A 414 0.48 5.00 -8.68
N ARG A 415 1.28 5.96 -9.14
CA ARG A 415 2.13 5.79 -10.33
C ARG A 415 2.94 4.49 -10.20
N GLY A 416 2.87 3.65 -11.23
CA GLY A 416 3.45 2.30 -11.24
C GLY A 416 2.44 1.17 -11.02
N ASN A 417 1.25 1.43 -10.48
CA ASN A 417 0.19 0.41 -10.33
C ASN A 417 -0.58 0.12 -11.63
N SER A 418 -0.44 0.93 -12.67
CA SER A 418 -0.99 0.64 -14.00
C SER A 418 -0.56 -0.76 -14.46
N GLY A 419 -1.52 -1.60 -14.83
CA GLY A 419 -1.33 -2.99 -15.20
C GLY A 419 -1.28 -3.95 -14.02
N GLY A 420 -1.47 -3.45 -12.80
CA GLY A 420 -1.64 -4.26 -11.59
C GLY A 420 -3.05 -4.84 -11.49
N VAL A 421 -3.38 -5.45 -10.36
CA VAL A 421 -4.63 -6.21 -10.21
C VAL A 421 -5.45 -5.77 -9.02
N LEU A 422 -6.77 -5.70 -9.21
CA LEU A 422 -7.76 -5.76 -8.14
C LEU A 422 -8.12 -7.22 -7.91
N ILE A 423 -8.05 -7.66 -6.65
CA ILE A 423 -8.47 -8.99 -6.24
C ILE A 423 -9.53 -8.94 -5.15
N THR A 424 -10.41 -9.94 -5.16
CA THR A 424 -11.39 -10.15 -4.09
C THR A 424 -10.71 -10.64 -2.81
N THR A 425 -11.43 -10.63 -1.69
CA THR A 425 -10.94 -11.19 -0.43
C THR A 425 -10.59 -12.67 -0.50
N ASP A 426 -11.10 -13.38 -1.50
CA ASP A 426 -10.82 -14.81 -1.72
C ASP A 426 -9.61 -15.00 -2.66
N GLY A 427 -8.93 -13.91 -3.03
CA GLY A 427 -7.74 -13.88 -3.88
C GLY A 427 -8.00 -14.04 -5.38
N HIS A 428 -9.27 -13.92 -5.80
CA HIS A 428 -9.63 -14.00 -7.22
C HIS A 428 -9.42 -12.67 -7.95
N PHE A 429 -8.92 -12.74 -9.19
CA PHE A 429 -8.82 -11.62 -10.13
C PHE A 429 -10.20 -10.97 -10.34
N ALA A 430 -10.35 -9.70 -9.95
CA ALA A 430 -11.54 -8.91 -10.19
C ALA A 430 -11.38 -7.94 -11.38
N GLY A 431 -10.22 -7.28 -11.52
CA GLY A 431 -9.98 -6.39 -12.65
C GLY A 431 -8.56 -5.84 -12.73
N LEU A 432 -8.17 -5.39 -13.93
CA LEU A 432 -6.83 -4.89 -14.23
C LEU A 432 -6.81 -3.37 -13.97
N VAL A 433 -5.97 -2.92 -13.04
CA VAL A 433 -5.87 -1.50 -12.66
C VAL A 433 -5.34 -0.68 -13.83
N THR A 434 -6.05 0.38 -14.23
CA THR A 434 -5.63 1.25 -15.34
C THR A 434 -5.01 2.56 -14.85
N GLY A 435 -5.67 3.22 -13.90
CA GLY A 435 -5.20 4.49 -13.37
C GLY A 435 -6.17 5.18 -12.42
N ASN A 436 -5.74 6.35 -11.93
CA ASN A 436 -6.51 7.19 -11.01
C ASN A 436 -7.35 8.24 -11.74
N GLY A 437 -8.45 8.63 -11.11
CA GLY A 437 -9.14 9.86 -11.44
C GLY A 437 -8.24 11.07 -11.22
N LYS A 438 -8.26 11.99 -12.19
CA LYS A 438 -7.61 13.29 -12.09
C LYS A 438 -8.65 14.38 -12.27
N THR A 439 -8.52 15.42 -11.45
CA THR A 439 -9.32 16.64 -11.58
C THR A 439 -8.84 17.45 -12.80
N SER A 440 -9.65 18.43 -13.25
CA SER A 440 -9.25 19.36 -14.30
C SER A 440 -8.00 20.19 -13.94
N THR A 441 -7.69 20.33 -12.65
CA THR A 441 -6.49 21.00 -12.15
C THR A 441 -5.27 20.07 -12.09
N GLY A 442 -5.38 18.83 -12.58
CA GLY A 442 -4.29 17.84 -12.62
C GLY A 442 -4.11 17.04 -11.32
N ARG A 443 -4.76 17.43 -10.22
CA ARG A 443 -4.66 16.73 -8.93
C ARG A 443 -5.20 15.31 -9.04
N THR A 444 -4.39 14.36 -8.58
CA THR A 444 -4.74 12.94 -8.58
C THR A 444 -5.60 12.58 -7.36
N ILE A 445 -6.68 11.83 -7.57
CA ILE A 445 -7.55 11.30 -6.52
C ILE A 445 -7.16 9.83 -6.29
N THR A 446 -6.29 9.58 -5.31
CA THR A 446 -5.68 8.27 -5.06
C THR A 446 -6.67 7.18 -4.61
N HIS A 447 -7.81 7.58 -4.02
CA HIS A 447 -8.89 6.68 -3.58
C HIS A 447 -10.04 6.59 -4.59
N LEU A 448 -9.79 6.96 -5.85
CA LEU A 448 -10.70 6.75 -6.97
C LEU A 448 -9.89 6.25 -8.16
N ASN A 449 -9.83 4.94 -8.32
CA ASN A 449 -9.19 4.32 -9.48
C ASN A 449 -10.16 3.51 -10.31
N PHE A 450 -9.81 3.40 -11.59
CA PHE A 450 -10.55 2.68 -12.60
C PHE A 450 -9.80 1.40 -12.95
N ALA A 451 -10.54 0.32 -13.15
CA ALA A 451 -10.00 -0.96 -13.55
C ALA A 451 -10.87 -1.64 -14.59
N ILE A 452 -10.24 -2.37 -15.51
CA ILE A 452 -10.90 -3.19 -16.53
C ILE A 452 -11.41 -4.45 -15.83
N PRO A 453 -12.73 -4.73 -15.81
CA PRO A 453 -13.24 -5.95 -15.21
C PRO A 453 -12.67 -7.19 -15.90
N LEU A 454 -12.42 -8.25 -15.13
CA LEU A 454 -11.94 -9.53 -15.67
C LEU A 454 -12.84 -10.04 -16.81
N GLU A 455 -14.15 -9.86 -16.68
CA GLU A 455 -15.17 -10.28 -17.64
C GLU A 455 -14.97 -9.66 -19.02
N ALA A 456 -14.45 -8.43 -19.09
CA ALA A 456 -14.21 -7.73 -20.35
C ALA A 456 -13.03 -8.32 -21.15
N LEU A 457 -12.09 -8.99 -20.48
CA LEU A 457 -10.87 -9.55 -21.07
C LEU A 457 -10.98 -11.04 -21.37
N THR A 458 -11.82 -11.73 -20.59
CA THR A 458 -11.90 -13.20 -20.51
C THR A 458 -12.02 -13.87 -21.88
N ASP A 459 -12.94 -13.43 -22.73
CA ASP A 459 -13.25 -14.13 -23.99
C ASP A 459 -12.12 -14.06 -25.00
N ALA A 460 -11.64 -12.85 -25.25
CA ALA A 460 -10.60 -12.59 -26.24
C ALA A 460 -9.27 -13.23 -25.81
N VAL A 461 -8.89 -13.05 -24.55
CA VAL A 461 -7.60 -13.52 -24.06
C VAL A 461 -7.60 -15.04 -23.89
N ASN A 462 -8.66 -15.66 -23.34
CA ASN A 462 -8.69 -17.12 -23.23
C ASN A 462 -8.72 -17.80 -24.59
N ALA A 463 -9.43 -17.25 -25.58
CA ALA A 463 -9.42 -17.82 -26.92
C ALA A 463 -8.01 -17.75 -27.55
N TYR A 464 -7.31 -16.60 -27.41
CA TYR A 464 -5.91 -16.48 -27.81
C TYR A 464 -5.00 -17.48 -27.08
N LEU A 465 -5.19 -17.71 -25.77
CA LEU A 465 -4.37 -18.66 -25.02
C LEU A 465 -4.55 -20.12 -25.45
N VAL A 466 -5.61 -20.44 -26.21
CA VAL A 466 -5.89 -21.81 -26.70
C VAL A 466 -5.16 -22.09 -28.02
N ASP A 467 -5.18 -21.16 -28.96
CA ASP A 467 -4.71 -21.38 -30.34
C ASP A 467 -3.63 -20.38 -30.82
N GLU A 468 -3.24 -19.44 -29.96
CA GLU A 468 -2.32 -18.33 -30.24
C GLU A 468 -2.73 -17.44 -31.43
N ASN A 469 -4.00 -17.49 -31.84
CA ASN A 469 -4.52 -16.67 -32.91
C ASN A 469 -4.81 -15.25 -32.43
N ARG A 470 -3.95 -14.31 -32.82
CA ARG A 470 -4.03 -12.90 -32.41
C ARG A 470 -5.31 -12.20 -32.85
N ASN A 471 -6.05 -12.71 -33.85
CA ASN A 471 -7.36 -12.17 -34.26
C ASN A 471 -8.39 -12.18 -33.12
N TRP A 472 -8.22 -13.03 -32.10
CA TRP A 472 -9.05 -12.97 -30.90
C TRP A 472 -8.84 -11.69 -30.11
N LEU A 473 -7.60 -11.19 -30.06
CA LEU A 473 -7.22 -9.96 -29.36
C LEU A 473 -7.72 -8.71 -30.09
N ASP A 474 -7.85 -8.74 -31.42
CA ASP A 474 -8.41 -7.63 -32.21
C ASP A 474 -9.86 -7.29 -31.81
N LYS A 475 -10.59 -8.22 -31.19
CA LYS A 475 -11.91 -7.94 -30.62
C LYS A 475 -11.86 -6.89 -29.51
N LEU A 476 -10.74 -6.79 -28.81
CA LEU A 476 -10.49 -5.75 -27.80
C LEU A 476 -10.26 -4.37 -28.46
N ASN A 477 -10.00 -4.30 -29.77
CA ASN A 477 -9.91 -3.02 -30.48
C ASN A 477 -11.27 -2.50 -30.98
N MET A 478 -12.34 -3.29 -30.88
CA MET A 478 -13.68 -2.93 -31.36
C MET A 478 -14.75 -2.93 -30.27
N PRO A 479 -14.57 -2.20 -29.14
CA PRO A 479 -15.64 -2.07 -28.16
C PRO A 479 -16.84 -1.29 -28.74
N PRO A 480 -18.08 -1.58 -28.32
CA PRO A 480 -19.23 -0.73 -28.60
C PRO A 480 -18.94 0.75 -28.24
N PRO A 481 -19.37 1.74 -29.06
CA PRO A 481 -19.06 3.15 -28.83
C PRO A 481 -19.42 3.65 -27.43
N ARG A 482 -20.51 3.14 -26.86
CA ARG A 482 -20.96 3.47 -25.50
C ARG A 482 -19.93 3.11 -24.42
N ILE A 483 -19.17 2.05 -24.60
CA ILE A 483 -18.09 1.68 -23.66
C ILE A 483 -16.97 2.72 -23.72
N GLY A 484 -16.64 3.21 -24.92
CA GLY A 484 -15.70 4.33 -25.11
C GLY A 484 -16.14 5.60 -24.39
N ASP A 485 -17.43 5.95 -24.45
CA ASP A 485 -17.98 7.09 -23.70
C ASP A 485 -17.87 6.90 -22.19
N ILE A 486 -18.15 5.69 -21.68
CA ILE A 486 -18.03 5.35 -20.26
C ILE A 486 -16.59 5.54 -19.80
N TRP A 487 -15.61 4.99 -20.51
CA TRP A 487 -14.18 5.13 -20.20
C TRP A 487 -13.65 6.55 -20.36
N SER A 488 -14.26 7.33 -21.26
CA SER A 488 -13.98 8.77 -21.40
C SER A 488 -14.69 9.63 -20.35
N LEU A 489 -15.46 9.02 -19.43
CA LEU A 489 -16.30 9.69 -18.44
C LEU A 489 -17.24 10.74 -19.06
N ARG A 490 -17.68 10.52 -20.30
CA ARG A 490 -18.57 11.43 -21.01
C ARG A 490 -20.01 11.21 -20.57
N GLY A 491 -20.66 12.27 -20.13
CA GLY A 491 -22.08 12.29 -19.77
C GLY A 491 -22.78 13.48 -20.40
N THR A 492 -24.10 13.37 -20.57
CA THR A 492 -24.96 14.52 -20.87
C THR A 492 -25.24 15.25 -19.57
N ALA A 493 -24.88 16.54 -19.51
CA ALA A 493 -25.28 17.37 -18.39
C ALA A 493 -26.81 17.43 -18.31
N PRO A 494 -27.42 17.38 -17.11
CA PRO A 494 -28.84 17.59 -16.97
C PRO A 494 -29.20 18.98 -17.51
N ALA A 495 -30.18 19.04 -18.43
CA ALA A 495 -30.74 20.31 -18.86
C ALA A 495 -31.52 20.90 -17.69
N TRP A 496 -31.12 22.08 -17.22
CA TRP A 496 -31.85 22.82 -16.20
C TRP A 496 -32.93 23.63 -16.91
N GLU A 497 -34.20 23.29 -16.70
CA GLU A 497 -35.29 24.18 -17.10
C GLU A 497 -35.32 25.38 -16.15
N PRO A 498 -35.25 26.63 -16.66
CA PRO A 498 -35.39 27.81 -15.82
C PRO A 498 -36.75 27.75 -15.11
N ILE A 499 -36.76 27.95 -13.79
CA ILE A 499 -38.00 28.17 -13.05
C ILE A 499 -38.67 29.39 -13.68
N GLU A 500 -39.86 29.22 -14.28
CA GLU A 500 -40.66 30.33 -14.79
C GLU A 500 -40.80 31.36 -13.66
N LYS A 501 -40.30 32.58 -13.90
CA LYS A 501 -40.57 33.69 -13.00
C LYS A 501 -42.09 33.80 -12.90
N ALA A 502 -42.64 33.58 -11.70
CA ALA A 502 -44.04 33.84 -11.45
C ALA A 502 -44.38 35.23 -12.01
N PRO A 503 -45.47 35.36 -12.81
CA PRO A 503 -45.82 36.64 -13.39
C PRO A 503 -45.90 37.67 -12.27
N SER A 504 -45.13 38.75 -12.41
CA SER A 504 -45.17 39.88 -11.49
C SER A 504 -46.59 40.45 -11.54
N LYS A 505 -47.46 40.01 -10.63
CA LYS A 505 -48.66 40.76 -10.30
C LYS A 505 -48.21 41.99 -9.54
N LEU A 506 -48.03 43.09 -10.28
CA LEU A 506 -48.48 44.44 -9.96
C LEU A 506 -48.41 45.30 -11.21
#